data_AF-A0A2T7G764-F1
#
_entry.id   AF-A0A2T7G764-F1
#
_cell.length_a   1.000
_cell.length_b   1.000
_cell.length_c   1.000
_cell.angle_alpha   90.00
_cell.angle_beta   90.00
_cell.angle_gamma   90.00
#
_symmetry.space_group_name_H-M   'P 1'
#
loop_
_entity.id
_entity.type
_entity.pdbx_description
1 polymer ?
#
loop_
_entity_poly.entity_id
_entity_poly.type
_entity_poly.pdbx_seq_one_letter_code
_entity_poly.pdbx_strand_id
1 'polypeptide(L)'
;MKRFIVIAALCVPVAGLATAFDGAASDTNDVVRITVSQDDLAECEATLRELRQRPVVTDSGWALPSFMVDDDLPRSVCVVDA
;
A
#
# COMPACT_ATOMS: atom_id res chain seq x y z
N MET A 1 -15.11 49.53 17.37
CA MET A 1 -15.70 48.40 16.61
C MET A 1 -14.58 47.47 16.20
N LYS A 2 -14.53 46.26 16.78
CA LYS A 2 -13.38 45.35 16.69
C LYS A 2 -13.61 44.39 15.51
N ARG A 3 -12.78 44.50 14.47
CA ARG A 3 -12.86 43.66 13.26
C ARG A 3 -12.22 42.31 13.56
N PHE A 4 -13.02 41.25 13.60
CA PHE A 4 -12.53 39.88 13.69
C PHE A 4 -12.17 39.40 12.28
N ILE A 5 -10.87 39.19 12.03
CA ILE A 5 -10.37 38.53 10.82
C ILE A 5 -10.30 37.05 11.15
N VAL A 6 -11.16 36.26 10.51
CA VAL A 6 -11.13 34.80 10.59
C VAL A 6 -10.09 34.31 9.58
N ILE A 7 -8.97 33.81 10.06
CA ILE A 7 -7.96 33.14 9.24
C ILE A 7 -8.43 31.69 9.08
N ALA A 8 -9.06 31.39 7.94
CA ALA A 8 -9.35 30.02 7.55
C ALA A 8 -8.04 29.37 7.10
N ALA A 9 -7.43 28.57 7.98
CA ALA A 9 -6.32 27.71 7.64
C ALA A 9 -6.83 26.61 6.69
N LEU A 10 -6.48 26.72 5.41
CA LEU A 10 -6.69 25.67 4.41
C LEU A 10 -5.70 24.53 4.70
N CYS A 11 -6.14 23.50 5.42
CA CYS A 11 -5.47 22.20 5.40
C CYS A 11 -5.63 21.61 4.00
N VAL A 12 -4.56 21.67 3.19
CA VAL A 12 -4.48 20.97 1.91
C VAL A 12 -4.04 19.53 2.21
N PRO A 13 -4.88 18.50 2.01
CA PRO A 13 -4.40 17.13 2.03
C PRO A 13 -3.52 16.92 0.79
N VAL A 14 -2.25 16.62 1.01
CA VAL A 14 -1.33 16.19 -0.04
C VAL A 14 -1.74 14.78 -0.46
N ALA A 15 -2.64 14.68 -1.43
CA ALA A 15 -2.90 13.42 -2.12
C ALA A 15 -1.69 13.10 -2.99
N GLY A 16 -0.75 12.33 -2.45
CA GLY A 16 0.33 11.73 -3.22
C GLY A 16 -0.27 10.76 -4.24
N LEU A 17 -0.22 11.14 -5.52
CA LEU A 17 -0.59 10.27 -6.63
C LEU A 17 0.49 9.19 -6.75
N ALA A 18 0.22 8.01 -6.17
CA ALA A 18 1.00 6.81 -6.46
C ALA A 18 0.72 6.40 -7.91
N THR A 19 1.62 6.76 -8.83
CA THR A 19 1.56 6.32 -10.22
C THR A 19 2.12 4.89 -10.29
N ALA A 20 1.24 3.90 -10.39
CA ALA A 20 1.64 2.54 -10.73
C ALA A 20 1.97 2.50 -12.24
N PHE A 21 3.25 2.38 -12.58
CA PHE A 21 3.67 2.11 -13.94
C PHE A 21 3.52 0.61 -14.21
N ASP A 22 2.53 0.24 -15.03
CA ASP A 22 2.40 -1.11 -15.60
C ASP A 22 3.54 -1.34 -16.60
N GLY A 23 4.63 -1.90 -16.11
CA GLY A 23 5.85 -2.14 -16.88
C GLY A 23 6.35 -3.58 -16.73
N ALA A 24 5.97 -4.40 -17.71
CA ALA A 24 6.61 -5.65 -18.12
C ALA A 24 6.35 -6.92 -17.28
N ALA A 25 5.48 -7.77 -17.85
CA ALA A 25 5.42 -9.19 -17.60
C ALA A 25 6.73 -9.90 -17.99
N SER A 26 7.25 -10.73 -17.10
CA SER A 26 8.06 -11.90 -17.44
C SER A 26 8.00 -12.86 -16.25
N ASP A 27 7.51 -14.08 -16.49
CA ASP A 27 7.39 -15.19 -15.55
C ASP A 27 8.52 -15.23 -14.51
N THR A 28 8.23 -15.01 -13.21
CA THR A 28 9.04 -15.47 -12.06
C THR A 28 8.44 -15.01 -10.73
N ASN A 29 7.55 -15.83 -10.14
CA ASN A 29 6.84 -15.58 -8.88
C ASN A 29 5.98 -14.31 -8.90
N ASP A 30 4.70 -14.40 -8.56
CA ASP A 30 3.80 -13.25 -8.46
C ASP A 30 4.23 -12.31 -7.33
N VAL A 31 5.30 -11.53 -7.54
CA VAL A 31 5.85 -10.61 -6.55
C VAL A 31 5.56 -9.18 -6.97
N VAL A 32 4.65 -8.53 -6.26
CA VAL A 32 4.32 -7.11 -6.43
C VAL A 32 5.38 -6.27 -5.74
N ARG A 33 6.11 -5.46 -6.53
CA ARG A 33 7.13 -4.53 -6.02
C ARG A 33 6.50 -3.18 -5.70
N ILE A 34 6.72 -2.70 -4.48
CA ILE A 34 6.28 -1.40 -3.99
C ILE A 34 7.51 -0.55 -3.80
N THR A 35 7.72 0.43 -4.68
CA THR A 35 8.84 1.36 -4.58
C THR A 35 8.54 2.44 -3.55
N VAL A 36 9.45 2.64 -2.60
CA VAL A 36 9.36 3.63 -1.52
C VAL A 36 10.68 4.38 -1.34
N SER A 37 10.64 5.50 -0.62
CA SER A 37 11.86 6.20 -0.21
C SER A 37 12.65 5.37 0.81
N GLN A 38 13.92 5.70 1.03
CA GLN A 38 14.73 5.00 2.03
C GLN A 38 14.17 5.18 3.46
N ASP A 39 13.62 6.35 3.76
CA ASP A 39 13.06 6.66 5.08
C ASP A 39 11.78 5.87 5.36
N ASP A 40 11.02 5.53 4.31
CA ASP A 40 9.73 4.85 4.42
C ASP A 40 9.84 3.31 4.34
N LEU A 41 11.03 2.76 4.05
CA LEU A 41 11.22 1.33 3.87
C LEU A 41 10.78 0.52 5.10
N ALA A 42 11.17 0.98 6.29
CA ALA A 42 10.84 0.31 7.55
C ALA A 42 9.34 0.33 7.86
N GLU A 43 8.67 1.44 7.54
CA GLU A 43 7.22 1.56 7.70
C GLU A 43 6.50 0.62 6.71
N CYS A 44 6.90 0.64 5.44
CA CYS A 44 6.34 -0.22 4.41
C CYS A 44 6.42 -1.71 4.79
N GLU A 45 7.59 -2.18 5.24
CA GLU A 45 7.77 -3.56 5.69
C GLU A 45 6.90 -3.92 6.91
N ALA A 46 6.78 -2.99 7.87
CA ALA A 46 5.94 -3.18 9.04
C ALA A 46 4.46 -3.30 8.65
N THR A 47 3.98 -2.43 7.76
CA THR A 47 2.61 -2.47 7.23
C THR A 47 2.34 -3.77 6.47
N LEU A 48 3.25 -4.19 5.57
CA LEU A 48 3.08 -5.46 4.86
C LEU A 48 3.07 -6.67 5.80
N ARG A 49 3.81 -6.63 6.91
CA ARG A 49 3.77 -7.68 7.93
C ARG A 49 2.44 -7.72 8.66
N GLU A 50 1.84 -6.58 8.96
CA GLU A 50 0.51 -6.51 9.57
C GLU A 50 -0.56 -7.01 8.60
N LEU A 51 -0.53 -6.55 7.34
CA LEU A 51 -1.52 -6.92 6.33
C LEU A 51 -1.52 -8.43 6.03
N ARG A 52 -0.35 -9.08 6.03
CA ARG A 52 -0.24 -10.54 5.84
C ARG A 52 -0.88 -11.38 6.94
N GLN A 53 -1.18 -10.79 8.10
CA GLN A 53 -1.87 -11.47 9.19
C GLN A 53 -3.40 -11.36 9.08
N ARG A 54 -3.90 -10.55 8.13
CA ARG A 54 -5.33 -10.36 7.92
C ARG A 54 -5.88 -11.47 7.04
N PRO A 55 -7.14 -11.90 7.26
CA PRO A 55 -7.77 -12.86 6.38
C PRO A 55 -7.96 -12.26 4.99
N VAL A 56 -7.68 -13.06 3.96
CA VAL A 56 -8.02 -12.70 2.58
C VAL A 56 -9.50 -12.93 2.39
N VAL A 57 -10.22 -11.93 1.90
CA VAL A 57 -11.67 -11.97 1.74
C VAL A 57 -11.99 -11.80 0.26
N THR A 58 -12.81 -12.71 -0.27
CA THR A 58 -13.31 -12.65 -1.65
C THR A 58 -14.29 -11.49 -1.83
N ASP A 59 -14.57 -11.10 -3.07
CA ASP A 59 -15.57 -10.07 -3.39
C ASP A 59 -16.96 -10.39 -2.85
N SER A 60 -17.27 -11.68 -2.69
CA SER A 60 -18.51 -12.17 -2.07
C SER A 60 -18.54 -12.09 -0.53
N GLY A 61 -17.47 -11.59 0.10
CA GLY A 61 -17.38 -11.41 1.56
C GLY A 61 -16.93 -12.65 2.33
N TRP A 62 -16.58 -13.74 1.65
CA TRP A 62 -16.11 -14.96 2.29
C TRP A 62 -14.60 -14.92 2.50
N ALA A 63 -14.17 -15.25 3.72
CA ALA A 63 -12.76 -15.44 4.03
C ALA A 63 -12.22 -16.71 3.33
N LEU A 64 -11.08 -16.59 2.67
CA LEU A 64 -10.39 -17.74 2.09
C LEU A 64 -9.77 -18.59 3.20
N PRO A 65 -10.00 -19.92 3.16
CA PRO A 65 -9.29 -20.85 4.04
C PRO A 65 -7.77 -20.71 3.90
N SER A 66 -7.05 -20.76 5.02
CA SER A 66 -5.61 -20.51 5.08
C SER A 66 -4.77 -21.41 4.16
N PHE A 67 -5.22 -22.63 3.87
CA PHE A 67 -4.51 -23.56 2.98
C PHE A 67 -4.59 -23.19 1.49
N MET A 68 -5.44 -22.24 1.10
CA MET A 68 -5.51 -21.69 -0.26
C MET A 68 -4.81 -20.33 -0.40
N VAL A 69 -4.32 -19.76 0.71
CA VAL A 69 -3.75 -18.39 0.74
C VAL A 69 -2.29 -18.37 0.29
N ASP A 70 -1.53 -19.46 0.40
CA ASP A 70 -0.08 -19.43 0.17
C ASP A 70 0.36 -19.78 -1.26
N ASP A 71 -0.36 -20.64 -1.99
CA ASP A 71 0.14 -21.21 -3.26
C ASP A 71 -0.18 -20.35 -4.50
N ASP A 72 -1.29 -19.60 -4.49
CA ASP A 72 -1.80 -18.88 -5.68
C ASP A 72 -1.90 -17.35 -5.49
N LEU A 73 -1.48 -16.81 -4.33
CA LEU A 73 -1.60 -15.37 -4.08
C LEU A 73 -0.28 -14.61 -4.29
N PRO A 74 -0.36 -13.41 -4.91
CA PRO A 74 0.80 -12.56 -5.09
C PRO A 74 1.39 -12.13 -3.74
N ARG A 75 2.72 -12.10 -3.68
CA ARG A 75 3.50 -11.62 -2.54
C ARG A 75 3.92 -10.18 -2.78
N SER A 76 3.77 -9.30 -1.79
CA SER A 76 4.24 -7.91 -1.92
C SER A 76 5.59 -7.71 -1.23
N VAL A 77 6.48 -6.93 -1.83
CA VAL A 77 7.76 -6.53 -1.25
C VAL A 77 8.00 -5.03 -1.42
N CYS A 78 8.62 -4.40 -0.43
CA CYS A 78 9.05 -3.00 -0.49
C CYS A 78 10.47 -2.93 -1.05
N VAL A 79 10.73 -2.00 -1.97
CA VAL A 79 12.05 -1.74 -2.55
C VAL A 79 12.34 -0.24 -2.53
N VAL A 80 13.61 0.12 -2.39
CA VAL A 80 14.03 1.53 -2.43
C VAL A 80 14.38 1.92 -3.86
N ASP A 81 13.96 3.12 -4.29
CA ASP A 81 14.36 3.69 -5.58
C ASP A 81 15.85 4.06 -5.56
N ALA A 82 16.59 3.72 -6.62
CA ALA A 82 18.06 3.79 -6.67
C ALA A 82 18.60 5.14 -7.16
#